data_AF-A0A972HID4-F1
#
_entry.id   AF-A0A972HID4-F1
#
_cell.length_a   1.000
_cell.length_b   1.000
_cell.length_c   1.000
_cell.angle_alpha   90.00
_cell.angle_beta   90.00
_cell.angle_gamma   90.00
#
_symmetry.space_group_name_H-M   'P 1'
#
loop_
_entity.id
_entity.type
_entity.pdbx_description
1 polymer ?
#
loop_
_entity_poly.entity_id
_entity_poly.type
_entity_poly.pdbx_seq_one_letter_code
_entity_poly.pdbx_strand_id
1 'polypeptide(L)'
;IYGSPVPGYAAPTDTIDPATEVPRVLLGILADLAPQTRSGQTSTPRSGAALNFSPALLADLRALRDIAEANPSDETLLLGLESWAQILGMISMELFGHLNNVVTDRADFFTMATSQMAKRIAASSS
;
A
#
# COMPACT_ATOMS: atom_id res chain seq x y z
N ILE A 1 -3.55 -26.86 -10.01
CA ILE A 1 -4.15 -27.87 -9.11
C ILE A 1 -4.00 -27.34 -7.70
N TYR A 2 -5.13 -26.98 -7.08
CA TYR A 2 -5.22 -26.77 -5.64
C TYR A 2 -4.97 -28.13 -4.97
N GLY A 3 -3.95 -28.20 -4.11
CA GLY A 3 -3.62 -29.40 -3.36
C GLY A 3 -4.35 -29.44 -2.03
N SER A 4 -4.77 -30.63 -1.60
CA SER A 4 -5.26 -30.89 -0.25
C SER A 4 -4.17 -30.57 0.78
N PRO A 5 -4.52 -29.97 1.94
CA PRO A 5 -3.54 -29.64 2.97
C PRO A 5 -2.73 -30.86 3.37
N VAL A 6 -1.40 -30.73 3.51
CA VAL A 6 -0.51 -31.81 3.95
C VAL A 6 -0.85 -32.14 5.41
N PRO A 7 -1.40 -33.32 5.73
CA PRO A 7 -1.74 -33.68 7.10
C PRO A 7 -0.49 -33.70 7.99
N GLY A 8 -0.52 -32.98 9.10
CA GLY A 8 0.61 -32.87 10.03
C GLY A 8 1.56 -31.70 9.77
N TYR A 9 1.30 -30.86 8.76
CA TYR A 9 2.07 -29.64 8.56
C TYR A 9 1.61 -28.55 9.55
N ALA A 10 2.44 -28.28 10.56
CA ALA A 10 2.35 -27.06 11.35
C ALA A 10 3.25 -26.01 10.69
N ALA A 11 2.64 -24.96 10.13
CA ALA A 11 3.39 -23.85 9.56
C ALA A 11 4.25 -23.18 10.65
N PRO A 12 5.56 -22.97 10.43
CA PRO A 12 6.41 -22.25 11.39
C PRO A 12 5.85 -20.85 11.66
N THR A 13 5.74 -20.45 12.93
CA THR A 13 5.26 -19.12 13.34
C THR A 13 6.21 -17.98 12.97
N ASP A 14 7.44 -18.29 12.54
CA ASP A 14 8.49 -17.33 12.16
C ASP A 14 8.21 -16.60 10.83
N THR A 15 7.11 -16.91 10.12
CA THR A 15 6.75 -16.20 8.87
C THR A 15 5.98 -14.89 9.08
N ILE A 16 5.66 -14.52 10.33
CA ILE A 16 4.89 -13.31 10.61
C ILE A 16 5.80 -12.06 10.59
N ASP A 17 7.04 -12.16 11.05
CA ASP A 17 7.95 -11.01 11.14
C ASP A 17 8.32 -10.40 9.76
N PRO A 18 8.67 -11.17 8.72
CA PRO A 18 8.94 -10.62 7.38
C PRO A 18 7.70 -9.98 6.73
N ALA A 19 6.49 -10.42 7.12
CA ALA A 19 5.24 -9.92 6.56
C ALA A 19 4.92 -8.48 7.01
N THR A 20 5.52 -8.01 8.10
CA THR A 20 5.30 -6.65 8.63
C THR A 20 6.33 -5.63 8.17
N GLU A 21 7.50 -6.05 7.69
CA GLU A 21 8.55 -5.14 7.21
C GLU A 21 8.09 -4.34 5.99
N VAL A 22 7.44 -4.98 5.02
CA VAL A 22 7.09 -4.31 3.78
C VAL A 22 5.94 -3.30 3.93
N PRO A 23 4.86 -3.59 4.68
CA PRO A 23 3.89 -2.58 5.08
C PRO A 23 4.52 -1.41 5.84
N ARG A 24 5.53 -1.65 6.69
CA ARG A 24 6.23 -0.61 7.43
C ARG A 24 7.07 0.29 6.52
N VAL A 25 7.78 -0.28 5.53
CA VAL A 25 8.53 0.49 4.52
C VAL A 25 7.59 1.38 3.71
N LEU A 26 6.43 0.85 3.32
CA LEU A 26 5.41 1.64 2.64
C LEU A 26 4.90 2.79 3.51
N LEU A 27 4.57 2.53 4.78
CA LEU A 27 4.15 3.58 5.71
C LEU A 27 5.24 4.64 5.90
N GLY A 28 6.52 4.26 5.94
CA GLY A 28 7.65 5.18 5.98
C GLY A 28 7.73 6.07 4.73
N ILE A 29 7.60 5.49 3.53
CA ILE A 29 7.58 6.25 2.28
C ILE A 29 6.38 7.21 2.23
N LEU A 30 5.20 6.78 2.68
CA LEU A 30 4.02 7.64 2.77
C LEU A 30 4.21 8.77 3.78
N ALA A 31 4.89 8.50 4.90
CA ALA A 31 5.23 9.49 5.90
C ALA A 31 6.21 10.55 5.37
N ASP A 32 7.21 10.14 4.59
CA ASP A 32 8.16 11.05 3.93
C ASP A 32 7.50 11.96 2.88
N LEU A 33 6.40 11.51 2.27
CA LEU A 33 5.61 12.29 1.31
C LEU A 33 4.62 13.25 1.96
N ALA A 34 4.30 13.07 3.26
CA ALA A 34 3.44 13.98 3.97
C ALA A 34 4.16 15.35 4.14
N PRO A 35 3.50 16.49 3.86
CA PRO A 35 4.10 17.79 4.09
C PRO A 35 4.51 17.89 5.56
N GLN A 36 5.78 18.19 5.83
CA GLN A 36 6.30 18.36 7.18
C GLN A 36 5.49 19.47 7.88
N THR A 37 4.49 19.07 8.66
CA THR A 37 3.69 19.98 9.46
C THR A 37 4.59 20.53 10.56
N ARG A 38 5.21 21.67 10.27
CA ARG A 38 5.84 22.54 11.25
C ARG A 38 4.82 22.72 12.39
N SER A 39 5.22 22.38 13.62
CA SER A 39 4.31 22.33 14.77
C SER A 39 3.47 23.60 14.83
N GLY A 40 2.14 23.46 14.68
CA GLY A 40 1.19 24.56 14.82
C GLY A 40 0.31 24.88 13.61
N GLN A 41 0.46 24.18 12.47
CA GLN A 41 -0.53 24.25 11.39
C GLN A 41 -1.41 23.01 11.39
N THR A 42 -2.61 23.15 11.93
CA THR A 42 -3.71 22.22 11.69
C THR A 42 -4.06 22.32 10.20
N SER A 43 -3.42 21.51 9.36
CA SER A 43 -3.83 21.34 7.97
C SER A 43 -5.26 20.82 8.00
N THR A 44 -6.21 21.69 7.68
CA THR A 44 -7.59 21.29 7.44
C THR A 44 -7.58 20.30 6.27
N PRO A 45 -8.23 19.12 6.39
CA PRO A 45 -8.28 18.17 5.29
C PRO A 45 -8.90 18.87 4.09
N ARG A 46 -8.11 19.08 3.02
CA ARG A 46 -8.65 19.60 1.77
C ARG A 46 -9.52 18.51 1.18
N SER A 47 -10.80 18.82 1.06
CA SER A 47 -11.83 17.94 0.53
C SER A 47 -11.60 17.70 -0.97
N GLY A 48 -10.66 16.81 -1.31
CA GLY A 48 -10.75 16.00 -2.51
C GLY A 48 -12.02 15.16 -2.37
N ALA A 49 -12.86 15.12 -3.41
CA ALA A 49 -14.23 14.56 -3.42
C ALA A 49 -14.48 13.61 -2.24
N ALA A 50 -15.17 14.08 -1.19
CA ALA A 50 -15.23 13.41 0.09
C ALA A 50 -15.47 11.91 -0.12
N LEU A 51 -14.39 11.13 0.01
CA LEU A 51 -14.46 9.70 -0.16
C LEU A 51 -15.38 9.22 0.95
N ASN A 52 -16.56 8.75 0.58
CA ASN A 52 -17.57 8.29 1.51
C ASN A 52 -17.16 6.91 2.03
N PHE A 53 -16.17 6.91 2.92
CA PHE A 53 -15.69 5.71 3.58
C PHE A 53 -16.74 5.18 4.54
N SER A 54 -16.85 3.85 4.62
CA SER A 54 -17.64 3.23 5.67
C SER A 54 -17.02 3.51 7.04
N PRO A 55 -17.80 3.52 8.13
CA PRO A 55 -17.27 3.68 9.48
C PRO A 55 -16.20 2.66 9.85
N ALA A 56 -16.31 1.42 9.33
CA ALA A 56 -15.34 0.37 9.55
C ALA A 56 -14.00 0.69 8.87
N LEU A 57 -14.02 1.10 7.60
CA LEU A 57 -12.80 1.45 6.88
C LEU A 57 -12.11 2.68 7.50
N LEU A 58 -12.88 3.67 7.98
CA LEU A 58 -12.31 4.80 8.72
C LEU A 58 -11.61 4.36 10.02
N ALA A 59 -12.11 3.33 10.71
CA ALA A 59 -11.44 2.80 11.88
C ALA A 59 -10.12 2.12 11.51
N ASP A 60 -10.08 1.36 10.41
CA ASP A 60 -8.86 0.72 9.91
C ASP A 60 -7.80 1.77 9.51
N LEU A 61 -8.20 2.82 8.78
CA LEU A 61 -7.30 3.91 8.39
C LEU A 61 -6.75 4.68 9.59
N ARG A 62 -7.54 4.86 10.66
CA ARG A 62 -7.06 5.46 11.92
C ARG A 62 -6.01 4.58 12.59
N ALA A 63 -6.24 3.27 12.68
CA ALA A 63 -5.26 2.35 13.24
C ALA A 63 -3.94 2.36 12.45
N LEU A 64 -4.01 2.45 11.11
CA LEU A 64 -2.82 2.60 10.26
C LEU A 64 -2.11 3.93 10.48
N ARG A 65 -2.85 5.03 10.67
CA ARG A 65 -2.30 6.35 10.99
C ARG A 65 -1.54 6.33 12.31
N ASP A 66 -2.05 5.65 13.33
CA ASP A 66 -1.39 5.56 14.64
C ASP A 66 -0.04 4.82 14.59
N ILE A 67 0.17 4.01 13.55
CA ILE A 67 1.45 3.31 13.30
C ILE A 67 2.41 4.19 12.48
N ALA A 68 1.89 5.11 11.67
CA ALA A 68 2.72 6.00 10.88
C ALA A 68 3.40 7.06 11.76
N GLU A 69 4.69 7.31 11.55
CA GLU A 69 5.43 8.39 12.24
C GLU A 69 5.04 9.81 11.73
N ALA A 70 4.05 9.89 10.83
CA ALA A 70 3.50 11.11 10.26
C ALA A 70 1.96 11.10 10.32
N ASN A 71 1.33 12.21 9.89
CA ASN A 71 -0.13 12.35 9.86
C ASN A 71 -0.69 12.40 8.42
N PRO A 72 -0.59 11.31 7.63
CA PRO A 72 -1.12 11.27 6.26
C PRO A 72 -2.66 11.37 6.25
N SER A 73 -3.22 11.92 5.16
CA SER A 73 -4.67 11.96 4.94
C SER A 73 -5.25 10.55 4.77
N ASP A 74 -6.55 10.38 5.03
CA ASP A 74 -7.24 9.08 4.83
C ASP A 74 -7.11 8.62 3.37
N GLU A 75 -7.16 9.56 2.41
CA GLU A 75 -6.95 9.28 0.99
C GLU A 75 -5.52 8.80 0.69
N THR A 76 -4.50 9.41 1.30
CA THR A 76 -3.10 8.99 1.12
C THR A 76 -2.87 7.58 1.66
N LEU A 77 -3.45 7.26 2.82
CA LEU A 77 -3.39 5.90 3.39
C LEU A 77 -4.09 4.87 2.50
N LEU A 78 -5.27 5.21 1.96
CA LEU A 78 -5.99 4.35 1.02
C LEU A 78 -5.15 4.09 -0.25
N LEU A 79 -4.66 5.15 -0.88
CA LEU A 79 -3.84 5.04 -2.10
C LEU A 79 -2.55 4.25 -1.84
N GLY A 80 -1.97 4.37 -0.66
CA GLY A 80 -0.86 3.53 -0.20
C GLY A 80 -1.24 2.06 -0.19
N LEU A 81 -2.35 1.71 0.48
CA LEU A 81 -2.83 0.33 0.58
C LEU A 81 -3.21 -0.27 -0.79
N GLU A 82 -3.85 0.53 -1.67
CA GLU A 82 -4.13 0.14 -3.06
C GLU A 82 -2.83 -0.16 -3.82
N SER A 83 -1.84 0.72 -3.70
CA SER A 83 -0.54 0.58 -4.37
C SER A 83 0.19 -0.67 -3.88
N TRP A 84 0.12 -0.96 -2.57
CA TRP A 84 0.67 -2.19 -1.99
C TRP A 84 0.06 -3.45 -2.60
N ALA A 85 -1.27 -3.53 -2.62
CA ALA A 85 -1.98 -4.65 -3.20
C ALA A 85 -1.64 -4.80 -4.70
N GLN A 86 -1.52 -3.69 -5.43
CA GLN A 86 -1.18 -3.69 -6.85
C GLN A 86 0.26 -4.20 -7.09
N ILE A 87 1.24 -3.79 -6.29
CA ILE A 87 2.62 -4.28 -6.37
C ILE A 87 2.67 -5.79 -6.13
N LEU A 88 2.03 -6.28 -5.06
CA LEU A 88 1.96 -7.71 -4.78
C LEU A 88 1.26 -8.49 -5.90
N GLY A 89 0.21 -7.91 -6.49
CA GLY A 89 -0.49 -8.48 -7.64
C GLY A 89 0.42 -8.59 -8.86
N MET A 90 1.16 -7.53 -9.21
CA MET A 90 2.10 -7.54 -10.34
C MET A 90 3.22 -8.57 -10.15
N ILE A 91 3.82 -8.62 -8.96
CA ILE A 91 4.85 -9.62 -8.61
C ILE A 91 4.27 -11.03 -8.75
N SER A 92 3.07 -11.28 -8.22
CA SER A 92 2.42 -12.59 -8.32
C SER A 92 2.14 -12.97 -9.77
N MET A 93 1.66 -12.03 -10.59
CA MET A 93 1.42 -12.27 -12.01
C MET A 93 2.70 -12.61 -12.77
N GLU A 94 3.82 -11.98 -12.43
CA GLU A 94 5.12 -12.30 -13.01
C GLU A 94 5.60 -13.69 -12.58
N LEU A 95 5.62 -13.96 -11.27
CA LEU A 95 6.11 -15.24 -10.73
C LEU A 95 5.30 -16.44 -11.21
N PHE A 96 3.99 -16.30 -11.36
CA PHE A 96 3.11 -17.37 -11.85
C PHE A 96 2.96 -17.40 -13.37
N GLY A 97 3.71 -16.57 -14.10
CA GLY A 97 3.76 -16.61 -15.57
C GLY A 97 2.51 -16.05 -16.26
N HIS A 98 1.62 -15.36 -15.55
CA HIS A 98 0.43 -14.73 -16.12
C HIS A 98 0.76 -13.61 -17.12
N LEU A 99 1.98 -13.06 -17.08
CA LEU A 99 2.45 -12.04 -18.02
C LEU A 99 3.08 -12.63 -19.31
N ASN A 100 3.25 -13.95 -19.39
CA ASN A 100 3.88 -14.60 -20.53
C ASN A 100 3.07 -14.38 -21.81
N ASN A 101 3.74 -13.86 -22.85
CA ASN A 101 3.12 -13.48 -24.13
C ASN A 101 2.07 -12.35 -24.02
N VAL A 102 1.95 -11.69 -22.87
CA VAL A 102 1.06 -10.54 -22.67
C VAL A 102 1.88 -9.25 -22.58
N VAL A 103 2.90 -9.24 -21.72
CA VAL A 103 3.81 -8.10 -21.53
C VAL A 103 5.22 -8.57 -21.84
N THR A 104 5.81 -8.03 -22.90
CA THR A 104 7.17 -8.38 -23.35
C THR A 104 8.23 -7.65 -22.55
N ASP A 105 8.03 -6.35 -22.27
CA ASP A 105 8.88 -5.55 -21.40
C ASP A 105 8.26 -5.39 -20.01
N ARG A 106 8.57 -6.35 -19.13
CA ARG A 106 8.01 -6.39 -17.76
C ARG A 106 8.62 -5.32 -16.85
N ALA A 107 9.88 -4.96 -17.08
CA ALA A 107 10.58 -3.96 -16.29
C ALA A 107 9.98 -2.58 -16.55
N ASP A 108 9.82 -2.19 -17.82
CA ASP A 108 9.22 -0.89 -18.16
C ASP A 108 7.75 -0.81 -17.71
N PHE A 109 7.00 -1.90 -17.85
CA PHE A 109 5.63 -1.99 -17.31
C PHE A 109 5.58 -1.74 -15.80
N PHE A 110 6.43 -2.42 -15.02
CA PHE A 110 6.48 -2.26 -13.57
C PHE A 110 6.91 -0.84 -13.17
N THR A 111 7.91 -0.28 -13.84
CA THR A 111 8.37 1.11 -13.62
C THR A 111 7.27 2.12 -13.93
N MET A 112 6.54 1.95 -15.03
CA MET A 112 5.44 2.85 -15.38
C MET A 112 4.31 2.78 -14.36
N ALA A 113 3.90 1.56 -13.98
CA ALA A 113 2.84 1.35 -13.00
C ALA A 113 3.19 1.99 -11.65
N THR A 114 4.38 1.71 -11.11
CA THR A 114 4.84 2.27 -9.82
C THR A 114 5.00 3.78 -9.87
N SER A 115 5.45 4.34 -11.00
CA SER A 115 5.49 5.79 -11.21
C SER A 115 4.10 6.43 -11.19
N GLN A 116 3.07 5.77 -11.74
CA GLN A 116 1.70 6.28 -11.71
C GLN A 116 1.10 6.20 -10.30
N MET A 117 1.36 5.14 -9.55
CA MET A 117 0.99 5.03 -8.13
C MET A 117 1.59 6.18 -7.31
N ALA A 118 2.91 6.41 -7.45
CA ALA A 118 3.61 7.48 -6.75
C ALA A 118 3.03 8.88 -7.08
N LYS A 119 2.72 9.14 -8.35
CA LYS A 119 2.08 10.40 -8.77
C LYS A 119 0.71 10.60 -8.12
N ARG A 120 -0.11 9.55 -8.00
CA ARG A 120 -1.43 9.61 -7.34
C ARG A 120 -1.28 9.92 -5.85
N ILE A 121 -0.35 9.26 -5.17
CA ILE A 121 -0.06 9.49 -3.74
C ILE A 121 0.48 10.91 -3.49
N ALA A 122 1.40 11.39 -4.35
CA ALA A 122 1.93 12.74 -4.22
C ALA A 122 0.84 13.81 -4.42
N ALA A 123 -0.07 13.57 -5.37
CA ALA A 123 -1.20 14.46 -5.63
C ALA A 123 -2.23 14.48 -4.49
N SER A 124 -2.39 13.40 -3.72
CA SER A 124 -3.28 13.36 -2.54
C SER A 124 -2.67 13.99 -1.29
N SER A 125 -1.36 14.26 -1.32
CA SER A 125 -0.60 14.82 -0.21
C SER A 125 -0.40 16.34 -0.32
N SER A 126 -0.80 16.94 -1.44
CA SER A 126 -0.67 18.38 -1.75
C SER A 126 -1.95 19.17 -1.44
#